data_AF-A0A323U6G0-F1
#
_entry.id   AF-A0A323U6G0-F1
#
_cell.length_a   1.000
_cell.length_b   1.000
_cell.length_c   1.000
_cell.angle_alpha   90.00
_cell.angle_beta   90.00
_cell.angle_gamma   90.00
#
_symmetry.space_group_name_H-M   'P 1'
#
loop_
_entity.id
_entity.type
_entity.pdbx_description
1 polymer ?
#
loop_
_entity_poly.entity_id
_entity_poly.type
_entity_poly.pdbx_seq_one_letter_code
_entity_poly.pdbx_strand_id
1 'polypeptide(L)'
;MDPIDLDRQLELAKRAAQTASGVLERHFALMDLMELQYKHRDRPGMLEAALGTARSMVAIAPQVREAMRRKYGRGGATGVRHPGFERLVIVLEKQGQLEEALSFSIEARRQRWHGDWTERIERLRAKLEKAGRTATKPTRVK
;
A
#
# COMPACT_ATOMS: atom_id res chain seq x y z
N MET A 1 33.57 0.94 -5.46
CA MET A 1 32.62 1.80 -4.71
C MET A 1 31.84 0.87 -3.82
N ASP A 2 32.15 0.83 -2.53
CA ASP A 2 31.44 -0.06 -1.60
C ASP A 2 29.95 0.29 -1.63
N PRO A 3 29.05 -0.71 -1.70
CA PRO A 3 27.63 -0.44 -1.53
C PRO A 3 27.45 0.32 -0.24
N ILE A 4 26.78 1.48 -0.29
CA ILE A 4 26.34 2.18 0.91
C ILE A 4 25.63 1.15 1.78
N ASP A 5 26.04 1.01 3.04
CA ASP A 5 25.42 0.07 3.97
C ASP A 5 23.89 0.31 4.06
N LEU A 6 23.11 -0.76 4.19
CA LEU A 6 21.64 -0.69 4.15
C LEU A 6 21.10 0.29 5.19
N ASP A 7 21.68 0.32 6.38
CA ASP A 7 21.23 1.21 7.46
C ASP A 7 21.40 2.68 7.05
N ARG A 8 22.50 3.00 6.38
CA ARG A 8 22.72 4.34 5.81
C ARG A 8 21.74 4.64 4.68
N GLN A 9 21.40 3.67 3.82
CA GLN A 9 20.37 3.87 2.78
C GLN A 9 18.99 4.14 3.39
N LEU A 10 18.61 3.38 4.42
CA LEU A 10 17.35 3.54 5.14
C LEU A 10 17.25 4.91 5.81
N GLU A 11 18.32 5.34 6.48
CA GLU A 11 18.35 6.63 7.15
C GLU A 11 18.26 7.80 6.15
N LEU A 12 18.97 7.72 5.03
CA LEU A 12 18.88 8.72 3.97
C LEU A 12 17.48 8.80 3.36
N ALA A 13 16.86 7.66 3.03
CA ALA A 13 15.51 7.60 2.47
C ALA A 13 14.47 8.13 3.47
N LYS A 14 14.58 7.76 4.75
CA LYS A 14 13.72 8.25 5.83
C LYS A 14 13.85 9.75 6.02
N ARG A 15 15.08 10.27 6.04
CA ARG A 15 15.34 11.71 6.14
C ARG A 15 14.76 12.46 4.96
N ALA A 16 14.93 11.98 3.74
CA ALA A 16 14.33 12.58 2.55
C ALA A 16 12.80 12.70 2.67
N ALA A 17 12.13 11.64 3.13
CA ALA A 17 10.68 11.67 3.36
C ALA A 17 10.24 12.65 4.46
N GLN A 18 11.07 12.86 5.48
CA GLN A 18 10.78 13.78 6.58
C GLN A 18 11.00 15.25 6.18
N THR A 19 12.09 15.54 5.48
CA THR A 19 12.50 16.89 5.10
C THR A 19 11.87 17.38 3.80
N ALA A 20 11.13 16.52 3.08
CA ALA A 20 10.42 16.89 1.86
C ALA A 20 9.47 18.09 2.10
N SER A 21 9.62 19.10 1.26
CA SER A 21 8.90 20.38 1.36
C SER A 21 7.49 20.32 0.77
N GLY A 22 7.29 19.46 -0.23
CA GLY A 22 6.02 19.32 -0.95
C GLY A 22 5.38 17.94 -0.78
N VAL A 23 4.06 17.87 -1.00
CA VAL A 23 3.32 16.60 -0.91
C VAL A 23 3.76 15.56 -1.93
N LEU A 24 4.10 15.97 -3.17
CA LEU A 24 4.58 15.04 -4.20
C LEU A 24 5.99 14.55 -3.90
N GLU A 25 6.88 15.44 -3.48
CA GLU A 25 8.25 15.10 -3.06
C GLU A 25 8.22 14.11 -1.89
N ARG A 26 7.39 14.39 -0.88
CA ARG A 26 7.19 13.49 0.26
C ARG A 26 6.65 12.13 -0.17
N HIS A 27 5.69 12.11 -1.09
CA HIS A 27 5.12 10.87 -1.60
C HIS A 27 6.16 10.00 -2.33
N PHE A 28 6.99 10.60 -3.18
CA PHE A 28 8.06 9.86 -3.88
C PHE A 28 9.16 9.40 -2.92
N ALA A 29 9.56 10.22 -1.95
CA ALA A 29 10.53 9.79 -0.94
C ALA A 29 9.98 8.64 -0.06
N LEU A 30 8.68 8.66 0.28
CA LEU A 30 8.02 7.53 0.96
C LEU A 30 7.95 6.28 0.08
N MET A 31 7.74 6.44 -1.22
CA MET A 31 7.77 5.33 -2.19
C MET A 31 9.14 4.65 -2.20
N ASP A 32 10.22 5.42 -2.32
CA ASP A 32 11.60 4.91 -2.29
C ASP A 32 11.89 4.17 -0.97
N LEU A 33 11.51 4.77 0.16
CA LEU A 33 11.66 4.16 1.49
C LEU A 33 10.90 2.83 1.59
N MET A 34 9.63 2.81 1.16
CA MET A 34 8.78 1.61 1.20
C MET A 34 9.36 0.49 0.31
N GLU A 35 9.88 0.83 -0.87
CA GLU A 35 10.49 -0.13 -1.77
C GLU A 35 11.77 -0.72 -1.20
N LEU A 36 12.63 0.11 -0.61
CA LEU A 36 13.84 -0.33 0.06
C LEU A 36 13.51 -1.26 1.25
N GLN A 37 12.59 -0.86 2.12
CA GLN A 37 12.15 -1.68 3.26
C GLN A 37 11.61 -3.04 2.79
N TYR A 38 10.74 -3.06 1.77
CA TYR A 38 10.15 -4.30 1.29
C TYR A 38 11.12 -5.19 0.51
N LYS A 39 12.10 -4.60 -0.18
CA LYS A 39 13.21 -5.36 -0.77
C LYS A 39 13.93 -6.20 0.29
N HIS A 40 13.99 -5.69 1.52
CA HIS A 40 14.60 -6.34 2.67
C HIS A 40 13.60 -6.94 3.67
N ARG A 41 12.35 -7.18 3.25
CA ARG A 41 11.23 -7.66 4.11
C ARG A 41 11.49 -8.95 4.89
N ASP A 42 12.45 -9.77 4.47
CA ASP A 42 12.81 -11.01 5.16
C ASP A 42 13.68 -10.76 6.41
N ARG A 43 14.17 -9.51 6.60
CA ARG A 43 14.83 -9.08 7.83
C ARG A 43 13.78 -8.68 8.89
N PRO A 44 14.08 -8.87 10.19
CA PRO A 44 13.17 -8.50 11.27
C PRO A 44 12.66 -7.04 11.15
N GLY A 45 11.34 -6.86 11.21
CA GLY A 45 10.69 -5.54 11.22
C GLY A 45 10.61 -4.82 9.87
N MET A 46 11.27 -5.31 8.82
CA MET A 46 11.29 -4.61 7.52
C MET A 46 9.96 -4.71 6.77
N LEU A 47 9.23 -5.82 6.91
CA LEU A 47 7.90 -5.94 6.34
C LEU A 47 6.94 -4.95 7.03
N GLU A 48 6.94 -4.92 8.35
CA GLU A 48 6.12 -4.03 9.17
C GLU A 48 6.44 -2.56 8.87
N ALA A 49 7.73 -2.23 8.75
CA ALA A 49 8.17 -0.89 8.36
C ALA A 49 7.65 -0.51 6.96
N ALA A 50 7.72 -1.42 5.98
CA ALA A 50 7.19 -1.18 4.64
C ALA A 50 5.67 -0.95 4.66
N LEU A 51 4.92 -1.70 5.46
CA LEU A 51 3.47 -1.48 5.62
C LEU A 51 3.17 -0.17 6.34
N GLY A 52 3.96 0.22 7.33
CA GLY A 52 3.89 1.52 8.00
C GLY A 52 4.06 2.67 7.00
N THR A 53 5.11 2.63 6.19
CA THR A 53 5.37 3.62 5.14
C THR A 53 4.25 3.63 4.09
N ALA A 54 3.75 2.46 3.66
CA ALA A 54 2.62 2.36 2.74
C ALA A 54 1.34 3.01 3.30
N ARG A 55 1.07 2.86 4.61
CA ARG A 55 -0.05 3.56 5.28
C ARG A 55 0.16 5.07 5.29
N SER A 56 1.39 5.54 5.55
CA SER A 56 1.72 6.97 5.44
C SER A 56 1.48 7.53 4.04
N MET A 57 1.80 6.76 2.99
CA MET A 57 1.49 7.16 1.60
C MET A 57 -0.02 7.25 1.36
N VAL A 58 -0.79 6.25 1.82
CA VAL A 58 -2.26 6.23 1.68
C VAL A 58 -2.91 7.41 2.42
N ALA A 59 -2.38 7.77 3.59
CA ALA A 59 -2.90 8.90 4.37
C ALA A 59 -2.83 10.24 3.61
N ILE A 60 -1.79 10.44 2.80
CA ILE A 60 -1.63 11.65 1.98
C ILE A 60 -2.16 11.49 0.55
N ALA A 61 -2.71 10.33 0.18
CA ALA A 61 -3.11 10.02 -1.20
C ALA A 61 -4.09 11.05 -1.80
N PRO A 62 -5.13 11.55 -1.09
CA PRO A 62 -6.01 12.59 -1.65
C PRO A 62 -5.26 13.87 -2.02
N GLN A 63 -4.29 14.27 -1.19
CA GLN A 63 -3.45 15.47 -1.40
C GLN A 63 -2.47 15.26 -2.57
N VAL A 64 -1.90 14.06 -2.69
CA VAL A 64 -1.04 13.68 -3.82
C VAL A 64 -1.83 13.75 -5.12
N ARG A 65 -3.03 13.18 -5.15
CA ARG A 65 -3.89 13.21 -6.33
C ARG A 65 -4.23 14.63 -6.76
N GLU A 66 -4.54 15.49 -5.80
CA GLU A 66 -4.77 16.91 -6.04
C GLU A 66 -3.55 17.61 -6.64
N ALA A 67 -2.38 17.41 -6.03
CA ALA A 67 -1.13 18.00 -6.50
C ALA A 67 -0.71 17.48 -7.89
N MET A 68 -0.90 16.18 -8.16
CA MET A 68 -0.70 15.59 -9.49
C MET A 68 -1.62 16.24 -10.53
N ARG A 69 -2.90 16.45 -10.18
CA ARG A 69 -3.86 17.10 -11.09
C ARG A 69 -3.48 18.54 -11.39
N ARG A 70 -2.97 19.28 -10.40
CA ARG A 70 -2.52 20.67 -10.59
C ARG A 70 -1.25 20.73 -11.44
N LYS A 71 -0.28 19.87 -11.15
CA LYS A 71 1.03 19.89 -11.82
C LYS A 71 0.98 19.35 -13.25
N TYR A 72 0.17 18.33 -13.51
CA TYR A 72 0.18 17.56 -14.75
C TYR A 72 -1.19 17.51 -15.46
N GLY A 73 -2.17 18.28 -14.99
CA GLY A 73 -3.53 18.30 -15.55
C GLY A 73 -4.35 17.05 -15.22
N ARG A 74 -5.52 16.90 -15.89
CA ARG A 74 -6.46 15.81 -15.62
C ARG A 74 -5.85 14.40 -15.78
N GLY A 75 -4.91 14.23 -16.72
CA GLY A 75 -4.28 12.93 -17.00
C GLY A 75 -3.29 12.45 -15.93
N GLY A 76 -2.57 13.37 -15.27
CA GLY A 76 -1.51 12.99 -14.32
C GLY A 76 -2.01 12.35 -13.02
N ALA A 77 -3.28 12.51 -12.68
CA ALA A 77 -3.88 11.94 -11.46
C ALA A 77 -4.60 10.61 -11.68
N THR A 78 -5.01 10.28 -12.91
CA THR A 78 -5.90 9.13 -13.20
C THR A 78 -5.19 7.97 -13.91
N GLY A 79 -4.00 8.20 -14.48
CA GLY A 79 -3.22 7.17 -15.17
C GLY A 79 -2.18 6.46 -14.30
N VAL A 80 -2.04 6.86 -13.02
CA VAL A 80 -0.93 6.41 -12.18
C VAL A 80 -1.41 5.40 -11.15
N ARG A 81 -0.65 4.33 -11.00
CA ARG A 81 -0.82 3.31 -9.95
C ARG A 81 -0.33 3.88 -8.62
N HIS A 82 -0.92 3.47 -7.50
CA HIS A 82 -0.53 3.97 -6.18
C HIS A 82 0.10 2.84 -5.33
N PRO A 83 1.44 2.74 -5.27
CA PRO A 83 2.10 1.56 -4.69
C PRO A 83 1.82 1.32 -3.22
N GLY A 84 1.52 2.38 -2.45
CA GLY A 84 1.10 2.22 -1.05
C GLY A 84 -0.19 1.38 -0.92
N PHE A 85 -1.19 1.62 -1.77
CA PHE A 85 -2.44 0.83 -1.75
C PHE A 85 -2.17 -0.60 -2.19
N GLU A 86 -1.41 -0.77 -3.26
CA GLU A 86 -1.13 -2.11 -3.80
C GLU A 86 -0.35 -2.97 -2.83
N ARG A 87 0.69 -2.39 -2.20
CA ARG A 87 1.50 -3.09 -1.23
C ARG A 87 0.69 -3.53 -0.02
N LEU A 88 -0.13 -2.63 0.53
CA LEU A 88 -1.03 -2.95 1.63
C LEU A 88 -1.96 -4.09 1.24
N VAL A 89 -2.68 -3.96 0.13
CA VAL A 89 -3.67 -4.97 -0.25
C VAL A 89 -3.02 -6.33 -0.54
N ILE A 90 -1.88 -6.37 -1.23
CA ILE A 90 -1.18 -7.63 -1.53
C ILE A 90 -0.72 -8.33 -0.26
N VAL A 91 -0.13 -7.60 0.68
CA VAL A 91 0.41 -8.20 1.91
C VAL A 91 -0.72 -8.60 2.87
N LEU A 92 -1.71 -7.73 3.08
CA LEU A 92 -2.86 -8.02 3.94
C LEU A 92 -3.66 -9.21 3.41
N GLU A 93 -3.89 -9.30 2.09
CA GLU A 93 -4.56 -10.44 1.47
C GLU A 93 -3.77 -11.75 1.69
N LYS A 94 -2.44 -11.71 1.60
CA LYS A 94 -1.57 -12.86 1.89
C LYS A 94 -1.57 -13.25 3.37
N GLN A 95 -1.68 -12.28 4.27
CA GLN A 95 -1.77 -12.49 5.71
C GLN A 95 -3.18 -12.91 6.19
N GLY A 96 -4.15 -13.04 5.27
CA GLY A 96 -5.52 -13.39 5.60
C GLY A 96 -6.32 -12.25 6.25
N GLN A 97 -5.78 -11.03 6.28
CA GLN A 97 -6.45 -9.83 6.78
C GLN A 97 -7.37 -9.26 5.69
N LEU A 98 -8.38 -10.06 5.31
CA LEU A 98 -9.21 -9.84 4.13
C LEU A 98 -10.09 -8.60 4.22
N GLU A 99 -10.61 -8.28 5.41
CA GLU A 99 -11.42 -7.09 5.66
C GLU A 99 -10.62 -5.81 5.45
N GLU A 100 -9.38 -5.78 5.94
CA GLU A 100 -8.50 -4.64 5.80
C GLU A 100 -8.03 -4.47 4.34
N ALA A 101 -7.66 -5.58 3.69
CA ALA A 101 -7.36 -5.60 2.25
C ALA A 101 -8.55 -5.08 1.41
N LEU A 102 -9.78 -5.45 1.77
CA LEU A 102 -11.00 -4.99 1.11
C LEU A 102 -11.21 -3.49 1.32
N SER A 103 -11.04 -3.01 2.55
CA SER A 103 -11.15 -1.59 2.88
C SER A 103 -10.21 -0.73 2.03
N PHE A 104 -8.93 -1.09 1.96
CA PHE A 104 -7.96 -0.38 1.12
C PHE A 104 -8.28 -0.46 -0.37
N SER A 105 -8.79 -1.60 -0.86
CA SER A 105 -9.19 -1.75 -2.26
C SER A 105 -10.38 -0.84 -2.63
N ILE A 106 -11.37 -0.75 -1.74
CA ILE A 106 -12.53 0.15 -1.91
C ILE A 106 -12.06 1.60 -1.93
N GLU A 107 -11.17 1.97 -1.01
CA GLU A 107 -10.65 3.33 -0.90
C GLU A 107 -9.83 3.72 -2.15
N ALA A 108 -8.96 2.85 -2.63
CA ALA A 108 -8.19 3.08 -3.86
C ALA A 108 -9.11 3.32 -5.07
N ARG A 109 -10.17 2.50 -5.21
CA ARG A 109 -11.19 2.65 -6.25
C ARG A 109 -11.95 3.96 -6.12
N ARG A 110 -12.37 4.32 -4.89
CA ARG A 110 -13.11 5.56 -4.61
C ARG A 110 -12.29 6.79 -4.97
N GLN A 111 -10.99 6.77 -4.67
CA GLN A 111 -10.04 7.81 -5.07
C GLN A 111 -9.65 7.77 -6.56
N ARG A 112 -10.11 6.75 -7.30
CA ARG A 112 -9.83 6.55 -8.74
C ARG A 112 -8.35 6.42 -9.06
N TRP A 113 -7.59 5.77 -8.18
CA TRP A 113 -6.23 5.33 -8.50
C TRP A 113 -6.28 4.25 -9.58
N HIS A 114 -5.30 4.23 -10.49
CA HIS A 114 -5.25 3.20 -11.53
C HIS A 114 -5.00 1.81 -10.93
N GLY A 115 -5.70 0.79 -11.43
CA GLY A 115 -5.56 -0.60 -10.96
C GLY A 115 -6.82 -1.46 -11.15
N ASP A 116 -6.68 -2.76 -10.86
CA ASP A 116 -7.68 -3.83 -10.93
C ASP A 116 -8.65 -3.83 -9.73
N TRP A 117 -9.02 -2.66 -9.21
CA TRP A 117 -9.67 -2.56 -7.90
C TRP A 117 -11.06 -3.20 -7.86
N THR A 118 -11.84 -3.16 -8.94
CA THR A 118 -13.16 -3.79 -8.99
C THR A 118 -13.05 -5.31 -8.88
N GLU A 119 -12.23 -5.94 -9.73
CA GLU A 119 -11.98 -7.39 -9.71
C GLU A 119 -11.42 -7.83 -8.35
N ARG A 120 -10.54 -7.02 -7.77
CA ARG A 120 -9.96 -7.27 -6.45
C ARG A 120 -10.99 -7.22 -5.33
N ILE A 121 -11.88 -6.23 -5.33
CA ILE A 121 -12.98 -6.11 -4.38
C ILE A 121 -13.91 -7.33 -4.45
N GLU A 122 -14.26 -7.76 -5.66
CA GLU A 122 -15.11 -8.94 -5.88
C GLU A 122 -14.45 -10.22 -5.34
N ARG A 123 -13.17 -10.43 -5.69
CA ARG A 123 -12.39 -11.56 -5.18
C ARG A 123 -12.32 -11.59 -3.64
N LEU A 124 -12.02 -10.44 -3.01
CA LEU A 124 -11.91 -10.35 -1.55
C LEU A 124 -13.25 -10.60 -0.85
N ARG A 125 -14.36 -10.08 -1.41
CA ARG A 125 -15.71 -10.36 -0.92
C ARG A 125 -16.04 -11.85 -0.97
N ALA A 126 -15.73 -12.52 -2.08
CA ALA A 126 -15.95 -13.96 -2.22
C ALA A 126 -15.12 -14.79 -1.20
N LYS A 127 -13.88 -14.37 -0.91
CA LYS A 127 -13.05 -15.01 0.13
C LYS A 127 -13.65 -14.85 1.54
N LEU A 128 -14.12 -13.65 1.88
CA LEU A 128 -14.78 -13.37 3.16
C LEU A 128 -16.05 -14.19 3.35
N GLU A 129 -16.90 -14.24 2.33
CA GLU A 129 -18.12 -15.05 2.34
C GLU A 129 -17.80 -16.55 2.55
N LYS A 130 -16.79 -17.06 1.87
CA LYS A 130 -16.33 -18.45 2.04
C LYS A 130 -15.83 -18.70 3.47
N ALA A 131 -15.05 -17.78 4.04
CA ALA A 131 -14.54 -17.88 5.41
C ALA A 131 -15.67 -17.89 6.46
N GLY A 132 -16.68 -17.03 6.29
CA GLY A 132 -17.86 -17.01 7.15
C GLY A 132 -18.69 -18.30 7.07
N ARG A 133 -18.83 -18.89 5.87
CA ARG A 133 -19.51 -20.18 5.67
C ARG A 133 -18.76 -21.37 6.27
N THR A 134 -17.43 -21.33 6.30
CA THR A 134 -16.63 -22.41 6.93
C THR A 134 -16.72 -22.37 8.46
N ALA A 135 -16.88 -21.19 9.07
CA ALA A 135 -17.03 -21.04 10.52
C ALA A 135 -18.41 -21.49 11.05
N THR A 136 -19.43 -21.56 10.19
CA THR A 136 -20.83 -21.84 10.56
C THR A 136 -21.29 -23.27 10.27
N LYS A 137 -20.46 -24.14 9.67
CA LYS A 137 -20.83 -25.56 9.51
C LYS A 137 -20.75 -26.28 10.86
N PRO A 138 -21.85 -26.84 11.40
CA PRO A 138 -21.79 -27.64 12.60
C PRO A 138 -20.99 -28.92 12.35
N THR A 139 -20.07 -29.24 13.26
CA THR A 139 -19.39 -30.54 13.32
C THR A 139 -20.46 -31.62 13.39
N ARG A 140 -20.58 -32.44 12.33
CA ARG A 140 -21.41 -33.65 12.37
C ARG A 140 -20.77 -34.61 13.37
N VAL A 141 -21.32 -34.66 14.58
CA VAL A 141 -21.03 -35.74 15.54
C VAL A 141 -21.63 -37.02 14.93
N LYS A 142 -20.79 -38.04 14.76
CA LYS A 142 -21.21 -39.38 14.32
C LYS A 142 -21.84 -40.12 15.48
#